data_AF-A0A1R2BJ03-F1
#
_entry.id   AF-A0A1R2BJ03-F1
#
_cell.length_a   1.000
_cell.length_b   1.000
_cell.length_c   1.000
_cell.angle_alpha   90.00
_cell.angle_beta   90.00
_cell.angle_gamma   90.00
#
_symmetry.space_group_name_H-M   'P 1'
#
loop_
_entity.id
_entity.type
_entity.pdbx_description
1 polymer ?
#
loop_
_entity_poly.entity_id
_entity_poly.type
_entity_poly.pdbx_seq_one_letter_code
_entity_poly.pdbx_strand_id
1 'polypeptide(L)'
;MHAGPNDMGLEEIKNISDFSFDIPEDDDEILKNFHSSYNFKNFLVPASFTKHKLIDVQPFAYNPFSIPKSEEIEIESKAIKSISIPFEETKIPFTPLCKQVTKTMYFDMIKNYFNERPIWLKNVLIQSLPEGHNISKNHLKHLLAFFTYSYESGPWRNTYVRLEYDPKSDPQSLIYQVIDFRTKEDIFNTKGPYDYTFTTLPRQQGQLYQLCDIESDKIKQILLNTESIGPDCTVRYK
;
A
#
# COMPACT_ATOMS: atom_id res chain seq x y z
N MET A 1 -58.84 -37.04 18.44
CA MET A 1 -58.33 -37.92 17.36
C MET A 1 -56.84 -37.61 17.23
N HIS A 2 -56.02 -38.40 17.93
CA HIS A 2 -54.57 -38.40 17.82
C HIS A 2 -54.19 -39.49 16.82
N ALA A 3 -53.27 -39.21 15.91
CA ALA A 3 -52.53 -40.22 15.18
C ALA A 3 -51.10 -39.68 14.98
N GLY A 4 -50.14 -40.41 15.53
CA GLY A 4 -48.71 -40.10 15.45
C GLY A 4 -48.10 -40.41 14.09
N PRO A 5 -46.79 -40.21 13.93
CA PRO A 5 -46.10 -40.45 12.67
C PRO A 5 -45.85 -41.95 12.50
N ASN A 6 -46.33 -42.49 11.39
CA ASN A 6 -46.06 -43.87 10.98
C ASN A 6 -44.68 -43.97 10.32
N ASP A 7 -43.92 -44.88 10.89
CA ASP A 7 -42.72 -45.57 10.44
C ASP A 7 -42.77 -45.95 8.95
N MET A 8 -41.71 -45.66 8.20
CA MET A 8 -41.48 -46.22 6.86
C MET A 8 -40.00 -46.57 6.68
N GLY A 9 -39.74 -47.88 6.74
CA GLY A 9 -38.88 -48.57 5.78
C GLY A 9 -37.38 -48.29 5.85
N LEU A 10 -36.69 -49.00 6.75
CA LEU A 10 -35.30 -49.40 6.55
C LEU A 10 -35.25 -50.36 5.35
N GLU A 11 -34.78 -49.91 4.18
CA GLU A 11 -34.03 -50.68 3.18
C GLU A 11 -33.44 -49.70 2.17
N GLU A 12 -32.17 -49.31 2.36
CA GLU A 12 -31.17 -48.96 1.34
C GLU A 12 -29.93 -48.37 2.02
N ILE A 13 -29.24 -49.18 2.84
CA ILE A 13 -27.83 -48.94 3.19
C ILE A 13 -27.10 -50.27 3.02
N LYS A 14 -26.78 -50.61 1.77
CA LYS A 14 -25.70 -51.54 1.44
C LYS A 14 -24.93 -50.97 0.25
N ASN A 15 -23.60 -50.98 0.40
CA ASN A 15 -22.56 -50.61 -0.57
C ASN A 15 -22.06 -49.16 -0.53
N ILE A 16 -21.38 -48.81 0.58
CA ILE A 16 -20.26 -47.85 0.55
C ILE A 16 -19.03 -48.59 1.07
N SER A 17 -18.55 -49.51 0.24
CA SER A 17 -17.24 -50.15 0.39
C SER A 17 -16.87 -50.73 -0.98
N ASP A 18 -16.61 -49.84 -1.95
CA ASP A 18 -15.92 -50.16 -3.22
C ASP A 18 -15.69 -48.87 -4.06
N PHE A 19 -15.11 -47.83 -3.45
CA PHE A 19 -14.45 -46.77 -4.22
C PHE A 19 -12.94 -47.00 -4.16
N SER A 20 -12.49 -47.97 -4.96
CA SER A 20 -11.09 -48.04 -5.41
C SER A 20 -10.88 -46.88 -6.38
N PHE A 21 -10.02 -45.93 -6.03
CA PHE A 21 -9.58 -44.90 -6.96
C PHE A 21 -8.38 -45.47 -7.71
N ASP A 22 -8.58 -45.89 -8.96
CA ASP A 22 -7.50 -46.33 -9.83
C ASP A 22 -6.56 -45.13 -10.10
N ILE A 23 -5.35 -45.21 -9.56
CA ILE A 23 -4.26 -44.26 -9.82
C ILE A 23 -3.67 -44.65 -11.19
N PRO A 24 -3.70 -43.77 -12.22
CA PRO A 24 -3.07 -44.06 -13.50
C PRO A 24 -1.54 -44.10 -13.33
N GLU A 25 -0.89 -45.20 -13.73
CA GLU A 25 0.57 -45.44 -13.65
C GLU A 25 1.39 -44.68 -14.72
N ASP A 26 1.12 -43.39 -14.99
CA ASP A 26 1.94 -42.61 -15.93
C ASP A 26 2.20 -41.18 -15.42
N ASP A 27 2.81 -41.08 -14.23
CA ASP A 27 3.23 -39.81 -13.61
C ASP A 27 4.42 -39.13 -14.33
N ASP A 28 5.10 -39.81 -15.25
CA ASP A 28 6.31 -39.30 -15.91
C ASP A 28 6.03 -38.26 -17.01
N GLU A 29 4.85 -38.28 -17.63
CA GLU A 29 4.51 -37.36 -18.74
C GLU A 29 3.98 -36.00 -18.24
N ILE A 30 3.25 -36.00 -17.11
CA ILE A 30 2.80 -34.76 -16.45
C ILE A 30 4.00 -34.00 -15.87
N LEU A 31 4.97 -34.69 -15.25
CA LEU A 31 6.20 -34.08 -14.76
C LEU A 31 7.08 -33.54 -15.90
N LYS A 32 7.18 -34.25 -17.04
CA LYS A 32 7.92 -33.75 -18.22
C LYS A 32 7.30 -32.48 -18.83
N ASN A 33 5.97 -32.37 -18.83
CA ASN A 33 5.27 -31.19 -19.35
C ASN A 33 5.38 -29.96 -18.41
N PHE A 34 5.56 -30.17 -17.11
CA PHE A 34 5.84 -29.08 -16.16
C PHE A 34 7.24 -28.47 -16.34
N HIS A 35 8.24 -29.29 -16.70
CA HIS A 35 9.62 -28.82 -16.86
C HIS A 35 9.90 -28.12 -18.20
N SER A 36 9.04 -28.28 -19.21
CA SER A 36 9.32 -27.81 -20.58
C SER A 36 8.84 -26.38 -20.91
N SER A 37 8.00 -25.75 -20.07
CA SER A 37 7.37 -24.46 -20.40
C SER A 37 7.78 -23.27 -19.54
N TYR A 38 8.59 -23.45 -18.50
CA TYR A 38 9.08 -22.33 -17.69
C TYR A 38 10.59 -22.18 -17.85
N ASN A 39 10.97 -21.15 -18.61
CA ASN A 39 12.32 -20.61 -18.63
C ASN A 39 12.57 -19.88 -17.28
N PHE A 40 12.64 -20.64 -16.19
CA PHE A 40 13.09 -20.16 -14.89
C PHE A 40 14.57 -19.82 -15.04
N LYS A 41 14.86 -18.57 -15.42
CA LYS A 41 16.19 -17.98 -15.24
C LYS A 41 16.62 -18.21 -13.79
N ASN A 42 17.45 -19.23 -13.54
CA ASN A 42 18.16 -19.59 -12.32
C ASN A 42 17.86 -18.72 -11.10
N PHE A 43 16.62 -18.77 -10.59
CA PHE A 43 16.24 -18.02 -9.41
C PHE A 43 16.67 -18.86 -8.22
N LEU A 44 17.87 -18.60 -7.70
CA LEU A 44 18.33 -19.27 -6.48
C LEU A 44 17.33 -18.95 -5.38
N VAL A 45 16.67 -20.00 -4.87
CA VAL A 45 15.79 -19.87 -3.72
C VAL A 45 16.59 -19.29 -2.55
N PRO A 46 16.05 -18.31 -1.80
CA PRO A 46 16.72 -17.81 -0.61
C PRO A 46 17.10 -18.95 0.34
N ALA A 47 18.27 -18.86 0.98
CA ALA A 47 18.75 -19.87 1.92
C ALA A 47 17.78 -20.13 3.09
N SER A 48 16.90 -19.18 3.37
CA SER A 48 15.71 -19.39 4.18
C SER A 48 14.58 -18.49 3.71
N PHE A 49 13.37 -19.03 3.60
CA PHE A 49 12.15 -18.26 3.38
C PHE A 49 11.62 -17.61 4.67
N THR A 50 12.13 -18.03 5.84
CA THR A 50 11.70 -17.54 7.15
C THR A 50 12.90 -17.09 7.99
N LYS A 51 12.90 -15.83 8.43
CA LYS A 51 13.98 -15.28 9.28
C LYS A 51 13.99 -15.83 10.71
N HIS A 52 12.94 -16.55 11.11
CA HIS A 52 12.83 -17.15 12.43
C HIS A 52 13.42 -18.57 12.38
N LYS A 53 14.24 -18.93 13.37
CA LYS A 53 14.51 -20.34 13.64
C LYS A 53 13.15 -20.97 13.96
N LEU A 54 12.71 -21.93 13.15
CA LEU A 54 11.50 -22.70 13.46
C LEU A 54 11.77 -23.45 14.76
N ILE A 55 11.37 -22.86 15.88
CA ILE A 55 11.27 -23.53 17.16
C ILE A 55 9.94 -24.28 17.06
N ASP A 56 10.04 -25.59 16.90
CA ASP A 56 8.95 -26.56 16.91
C ASP A 56 7.75 -26.18 16.04
N VAL A 57 7.81 -26.62 14.77
CA VAL A 57 6.60 -26.75 13.96
C VAL A 57 5.73 -27.82 14.60
N GLN A 58 4.87 -27.42 15.53
CA GLN A 58 3.77 -28.28 15.96
C GLN A 58 2.89 -28.49 14.72
N PRO A 59 2.63 -29.75 14.30
CA PRO A 59 1.74 -29.99 13.19
C PRO A 59 0.39 -29.38 13.54
N PHE A 60 -0.14 -28.54 12.65
CA PHE A 60 -1.42 -27.89 12.82
C PHE A 60 -2.46 -28.91 13.31
N ALA A 61 -2.88 -28.81 14.57
CA ALA A 61 -4.07 -29.50 15.03
C ALA A 61 -5.24 -28.82 14.34
N TYR A 62 -5.65 -29.37 13.19
CA TYR A 62 -6.91 -29.02 12.55
C TYR A 62 -8.00 -29.13 13.62
N ASN A 63 -8.68 -28.02 13.93
CA ASN A 63 -9.75 -28.00 14.92
C ASN A 63 -11.08 -28.29 14.20
N PRO A 64 -11.61 -29.53 14.26
CA PRO A 64 -12.85 -29.91 13.58
C PRO A 64 -14.11 -29.26 14.20
N PHE A 65 -13.97 -28.52 15.31
CA PHE A 65 -15.08 -27.81 15.99
C PHE A 65 -15.04 -26.29 15.78
N SER A 66 -14.36 -25.83 14.74
CA SER A 66 -14.48 -24.45 14.28
C SER A 66 -15.88 -24.28 13.68
N ILE A 67 -16.85 -23.87 14.52
CA ILE A 67 -18.18 -23.47 14.07
C ILE A 67 -17.97 -22.44 12.96
N PRO A 68 -18.50 -22.63 11.73
CA PRO A 68 -18.46 -21.57 10.74
C PRO A 68 -19.21 -20.40 11.37
N LYS A 69 -18.49 -19.31 11.67
CA LYS A 69 -19.13 -18.02 11.90
C LYS A 69 -20.08 -17.85 10.73
N SER A 70 -21.36 -17.69 11.03
CA SER A 70 -22.38 -17.29 10.08
C SER A 70 -21.76 -16.31 9.11
N GLU A 71 -21.89 -16.56 7.80
CA GLU A 71 -21.53 -15.63 6.74
C GLU A 71 -22.31 -14.33 6.96
N GLU A 72 -21.83 -13.49 7.88
CA GLU A 72 -21.85 -12.07 7.63
C GLU A 72 -21.04 -11.95 6.34
N ILE A 73 -21.75 -11.64 5.26
CA ILE A 73 -21.15 -11.06 4.08
C ILE A 73 -20.55 -9.74 4.60
N GLU A 74 -19.36 -9.82 5.19
CA GLU A 74 -18.42 -8.72 5.18
C GLU A 74 -18.26 -8.43 3.70
N ILE A 75 -18.95 -7.40 3.24
CA ILE A 75 -18.55 -6.70 2.04
C ILE A 75 -17.11 -6.33 2.35
N GLU A 76 -16.16 -7.14 1.88
CA GLU A 76 -14.75 -6.84 1.89
C GLU A 76 -14.64 -5.48 1.22
N SER A 77 -14.61 -4.43 2.04
CA SER A 77 -14.49 -3.07 1.54
C SER A 77 -13.07 -3.02 1.01
N LYS A 78 -12.92 -3.36 -0.29
CA LYS A 78 -11.66 -3.38 -1.02
C LYS A 78 -10.86 -2.17 -0.56
N ALA A 79 -9.72 -2.40 0.07
CA ALA A 79 -8.97 -1.33 0.72
C ALA A 79 -8.75 -0.20 -0.28
N ILE A 80 -9.47 0.92 -0.09
CA ILE A 80 -9.45 2.01 -1.06
C ILE A 80 -8.08 2.68 -0.99
N LYS A 81 -7.37 2.65 -2.12
CA LYS A 81 -6.05 3.23 -2.31
C LYS A 81 -6.10 4.20 -3.48
N SER A 82 -5.25 5.23 -3.42
CA SER A 82 -4.99 6.12 -4.56
C SER A 82 -4.36 5.33 -5.72
N ILE A 83 -4.48 5.89 -6.92
CA ILE A 83 -3.80 5.35 -8.10
C ILE A 83 -2.30 5.42 -7.87
N SER A 84 -1.59 4.34 -8.17
CA SER A 84 -0.13 4.27 -8.12
C SER A 84 0.39 4.06 -9.53
N ILE A 85 1.33 4.90 -9.97
CA ILE A 85 1.92 4.83 -11.31
C ILE A 85 3.45 4.76 -11.24
N PRO A 86 4.11 4.08 -12.19
CA PRO A 86 5.55 4.15 -12.33
C PRO A 86 5.98 5.57 -12.76
N PHE A 87 7.21 5.96 -12.45
CA PHE A 87 7.70 7.31 -12.72
C PHE A 87 7.77 7.63 -14.23
N GLU A 88 8.08 6.62 -15.04
CA GLU A 88 8.23 6.69 -16.48
C GLU A 88 6.89 6.89 -17.21
N GLU A 89 5.76 6.68 -16.54
CA GLU A 89 4.43 6.81 -17.13
C GLU A 89 4.17 8.23 -17.64
N THR A 90 3.83 8.38 -18.93
CA THR A 90 3.57 9.68 -19.54
C THR A 90 2.12 10.14 -19.36
N LYS A 91 1.19 9.20 -19.17
CA LYS A 91 -0.23 9.51 -18.99
C LYS A 91 -0.55 9.63 -17.50
N ILE A 92 -0.74 10.86 -17.05
CA ILE A 92 -1.19 11.10 -15.67
C ILE A 92 -2.68 10.75 -15.50
N PRO A 93 -3.09 10.28 -14.32
CA PRO A 93 -4.49 10.01 -14.03
C PRO A 93 -5.34 11.29 -13.97
N PHE A 94 -6.45 11.29 -14.70
CA PHE A 94 -7.46 12.35 -14.67
C PHE A 94 -8.65 11.97 -13.78
N THR A 95 -9.04 10.70 -13.79
CA THR A 95 -10.21 10.20 -13.07
C THR A 95 -9.79 9.43 -11.82
N PRO A 96 -10.48 9.63 -10.68
CA PRO A 96 -10.25 8.82 -9.50
C PRO A 96 -10.77 7.40 -9.65
N LEU A 97 -10.14 6.44 -8.95
CA LEU A 97 -10.65 5.07 -8.85
C LEU A 97 -11.98 5.02 -8.11
N CYS A 98 -12.13 5.89 -7.10
CA CYS A 98 -13.35 5.99 -6.32
C CYS A 98 -14.32 6.96 -7.01
N LYS A 99 -15.46 6.44 -7.50
CA LYS A 99 -16.48 7.27 -8.17
C LYS A 99 -17.41 8.00 -7.20
N GLN A 100 -17.46 7.56 -5.94
CA GLN A 100 -18.38 8.09 -4.94
C GLN A 100 -17.60 8.44 -3.67
N VAL A 101 -17.72 9.68 -3.22
CA VAL A 101 -17.15 10.13 -1.96
C VAL A 101 -18.19 10.93 -1.20
N THR A 102 -18.27 10.72 0.11
CA THR A 102 -19.16 11.50 0.97
C THR A 102 -18.63 12.93 1.04
N LYS A 103 -19.42 13.88 0.55
CA LYS A 103 -19.07 15.30 0.62
C LYS A 103 -19.21 15.77 2.07
N THR A 104 -18.09 15.87 2.77
CA THR A 104 -18.00 16.35 4.16
C THR A 104 -17.22 17.67 4.19
N MET A 105 -17.16 18.35 5.35
CA MET A 105 -16.30 19.53 5.52
C MET A 105 -14.84 19.25 5.10
N TYR A 106 -14.33 18.05 5.41
CA TYR A 106 -12.98 17.63 5.00
C TYR A 106 -12.80 17.51 3.49
N PHE A 107 -13.87 17.24 2.72
CA PHE A 107 -13.79 17.17 1.26
C PHE A 107 -13.35 18.51 0.67
N ASP A 108 -14.05 19.58 1.03
CA ASP A 108 -13.76 20.92 0.51
C ASP A 108 -12.41 21.44 1.05
N MET A 109 -12.07 21.13 2.31
CA MET A 109 -10.75 21.44 2.87
C MET A 109 -9.62 20.79 2.09
N ILE A 110 -9.64 19.46 1.93
CA ILE A 110 -8.59 18.73 1.22
C ILE A 110 -8.48 19.20 -0.22
N LYS A 111 -9.61 19.47 -0.89
CA LYS A 111 -9.62 20.06 -2.22
C LYS A 111 -8.88 21.40 -2.26
N ASN A 112 -9.10 22.28 -1.28
CA ASN A 112 -8.41 23.57 -1.20
C ASN A 112 -6.90 23.41 -0.96
N TYR A 113 -6.48 22.51 -0.07
CA TYR A 113 -5.04 22.22 0.13
C TYR A 113 -4.35 21.78 -1.17
N PHE A 114 -5.01 20.93 -1.97
CA PHE A 114 -4.47 20.48 -3.26
C PHE A 114 -4.53 21.54 -4.37
N ASN A 115 -5.40 22.54 -4.25
CA ASN A 115 -5.42 23.69 -5.14
C ASN A 115 -4.28 24.67 -4.83
N GLU A 116 -3.96 24.87 -3.55
CA GLU A 116 -2.86 25.74 -3.12
C GLU A 116 -1.49 25.11 -3.38
N ARG A 117 -1.35 23.82 -3.05
CA ARG A 117 -0.12 23.04 -3.27
C ARG A 117 -0.50 21.70 -3.89
N PRO A 118 -0.02 21.38 -5.11
CA PRO A 118 -0.47 20.19 -5.81
C PRO A 118 0.11 18.87 -5.27
N ILE A 119 1.17 18.91 -4.47
CA ILE A 119 1.89 17.72 -3.99
C ILE A 119 2.13 17.77 -2.49
N TRP A 120 1.66 16.74 -1.77
CA TRP A 120 1.77 16.67 -0.31
C TRP A 120 2.29 15.32 0.18
N LEU A 121 3.15 15.35 1.19
CA LEU A 121 3.36 14.21 2.09
C LEU A 121 2.16 14.03 3.00
N LYS A 122 1.82 12.77 3.31
CA LYS A 122 0.68 12.44 4.16
C LYS A 122 0.73 13.11 5.54
N ASN A 123 1.89 13.02 6.19
CA ASN A 123 2.07 13.50 7.56
C ASN A 123 1.99 15.02 7.61
N VAL A 124 2.59 15.69 6.62
CA VAL A 124 2.51 17.14 6.46
C VAL A 124 1.07 17.57 6.26
N LEU A 125 0.33 16.92 5.35
CA LEU A 125 -1.09 17.24 5.12
C LEU A 125 -1.93 17.11 6.40
N ILE A 126 -1.69 16.08 7.21
CA ILE A 126 -2.40 15.89 8.49
C ILE A 126 -2.07 17.02 9.47
N GLN A 127 -0.80 17.43 9.54
CA GLN A 127 -0.34 18.46 10.47
C GLN A 127 -0.71 19.88 10.03
N SER A 128 -0.92 20.09 8.73
CA SER A 128 -1.42 21.35 8.17
C SER A 128 -2.90 21.60 8.46
N LEU A 129 -3.65 20.60 8.94
CA LEU A 129 -5.06 20.76 9.29
C LEU A 129 -5.21 21.70 10.51
N PRO A 130 -6.29 22.51 10.58
CA PRO A 130 -6.52 23.38 11.72
C PRO A 130 -6.65 22.61 13.04
N GLU A 131 -6.24 23.24 14.15
CA GLU A 131 -6.36 22.64 15.48
C GLU A 131 -7.79 22.16 15.78
N GLY A 132 -7.90 21.06 16.53
CA GLY A 132 -9.18 20.44 16.86
C GLY A 132 -9.80 19.58 15.75
N HIS A 133 -9.25 19.58 14.53
CA HIS A 133 -9.69 18.70 13.47
C HIS A 133 -8.94 17.36 13.53
N ASN A 134 -9.69 16.26 13.65
CA ASN A 134 -9.12 14.92 13.66
C ASN A 134 -9.83 14.04 12.63
N ILE A 135 -9.26 14.00 11.43
CA ILE A 135 -9.76 13.14 10.36
C ILE A 135 -9.34 11.68 10.62
N SER A 136 -10.31 10.77 10.61
CA SER A 136 -10.02 9.33 10.68
C SER A 136 -9.11 8.89 9.53
N LYS A 137 -8.14 8.02 9.81
CA LYS A 137 -7.20 7.48 8.82
C LYS A 137 -7.90 6.89 7.59
N ASN A 138 -9.05 6.24 7.78
CA ASN A 138 -9.82 5.65 6.70
C ASN A 138 -10.51 6.72 5.86
N HIS A 139 -11.10 7.72 6.50
CA HIS A 139 -11.73 8.84 5.81
C HIS A 139 -10.70 9.61 4.97
N LEU A 140 -9.52 9.90 5.53
CA LEU A 140 -8.44 10.55 4.79
C LEU A 140 -7.98 9.72 3.59
N LYS A 141 -7.83 8.39 3.74
CA LYS A 141 -7.50 7.50 2.61
C LYS A 141 -8.53 7.57 1.49
N HIS A 142 -9.83 7.61 1.81
CA HIS A 142 -10.89 7.77 0.82
C HIS A 142 -10.80 9.11 0.07
N LEU A 143 -10.61 10.21 0.80
CA LEU A 143 -10.46 11.53 0.19
C LEU A 143 -9.21 11.60 -0.70
N LEU A 144 -8.07 11.08 -0.23
CA LEU A 144 -6.84 11.04 -1.03
C LEU A 144 -7.02 10.19 -2.29
N ALA A 145 -7.65 9.01 -2.20
CA ALA A 145 -7.92 8.20 -3.37
C ALA A 145 -8.87 8.87 -4.39
N PHE A 146 -9.64 9.86 -3.96
CA PHE A 146 -10.53 10.64 -4.81
C PHE A 146 -9.85 11.84 -5.47
N PHE A 147 -8.88 12.48 -4.81
CA PHE A 147 -8.25 13.70 -5.31
C PHE A 147 -6.85 13.50 -5.92
N THR A 148 -6.23 12.33 -5.71
CA THR A 148 -4.79 12.18 -5.92
C THR A 148 -4.38 10.84 -6.52
N TYR A 149 -3.17 10.85 -7.08
CA TYR A 149 -2.39 9.67 -7.41
C TYR A 149 -1.00 9.75 -6.75
N SER A 150 -0.21 8.69 -6.82
CA SER A 150 1.15 8.63 -6.27
C SER A 150 2.11 7.96 -7.23
N TYR A 151 3.38 8.38 -7.20
CA TYR A 151 4.45 7.69 -7.91
C TYR A 151 5.05 6.56 -7.08
N GLU A 152 5.32 5.43 -7.72
CA GLU A 152 5.98 4.26 -7.11
C GLU A 152 7.45 4.51 -6.79
N SER A 153 8.09 5.34 -7.61
CA SER A 153 9.51 5.65 -7.55
C SER A 153 9.77 7.10 -7.97
N GLY A 154 11.02 7.53 -7.93
CA GLY A 154 11.41 8.87 -8.39
C GLY A 154 11.42 9.93 -7.30
N PRO A 155 11.61 11.21 -7.68
CA PRO A 155 11.83 12.32 -6.75
C PRO A 155 10.57 12.75 -5.98
N TRP A 156 9.37 12.42 -6.45
CA TRP A 156 8.10 12.65 -5.74
C TRP A 156 7.51 11.36 -5.15
N ARG A 157 8.30 10.32 -4.94
CA ARG A 157 7.83 9.09 -4.29
C ARG A 157 7.26 9.38 -2.90
N ASN A 158 6.34 8.52 -2.45
CA ASN A 158 5.69 8.65 -1.13
C ASN A 158 4.86 9.94 -0.95
N THR A 159 4.63 10.72 -2.00
CA THR A 159 3.73 11.87 -1.99
C THR A 159 2.38 11.54 -2.62
N TYR A 160 1.39 12.36 -2.30
CA TYR A 160 0.11 12.43 -2.99
C TYR A 160 0.14 13.62 -3.94
N VAL A 161 -0.03 13.36 -5.22
CA VAL A 161 -0.06 14.34 -6.30
C VAL A 161 -1.50 14.52 -6.74
N ARG A 162 -1.97 15.77 -6.85
CA ARG A 162 -3.30 16.08 -7.35
C ARG A 162 -3.51 15.45 -8.73
N LEU A 163 -4.70 14.88 -8.97
CA LEU A 163 -5.09 14.43 -10.30
C LEU A 163 -4.92 15.56 -11.33
N GLU A 164 -4.60 15.19 -12.57
CA GLU A 164 -4.38 16.12 -13.69
C GLU A 164 -3.14 17.02 -13.57
N TYR A 165 -2.33 16.91 -12.51
CA TYR A 165 -1.07 17.65 -12.38
C TYR A 165 0.13 16.75 -12.64
N ASP A 166 0.99 17.10 -13.61
CA ASP A 166 2.25 16.38 -13.87
C ASP A 166 3.46 17.19 -13.38
N PRO A 167 4.13 16.76 -12.29
CA PRO A 167 5.30 17.46 -11.78
C PRO A 167 6.53 17.36 -12.67
N LYS A 168 6.57 16.40 -13.61
CA LYS A 168 7.69 16.29 -14.59
C LYS A 168 7.65 17.40 -15.62
N SER A 169 6.45 17.92 -15.90
CA SER A 169 6.21 18.95 -16.91
C SER A 169 6.30 20.38 -16.34
N ASP A 170 6.31 20.54 -15.01
CA ASP A 170 6.35 21.84 -14.34
C ASP A 170 7.65 22.02 -13.52
N PRO A 171 8.60 22.86 -13.96
CA PRO A 171 9.81 23.15 -13.19
C PRO A 171 9.57 23.70 -11.78
N GLN A 172 8.42 24.34 -11.52
CA GLN A 172 8.07 24.79 -10.18
C GLN A 172 7.80 23.62 -9.21
N SER A 173 7.59 22.40 -9.72
CA SER A 173 7.44 21.20 -8.89
C SER A 173 8.72 20.74 -8.20
N LEU A 174 9.88 21.29 -8.55
CA LEU A 174 11.17 20.92 -7.95
C LEU A 174 11.15 21.09 -6.43
N ILE A 175 10.52 22.14 -5.91
CA ILE A 175 10.43 22.38 -4.47
C ILE A 175 9.59 21.32 -3.73
N TYR A 176 8.79 20.52 -4.44
CA TYR A 176 7.96 19.48 -3.83
C TYR A 176 8.63 18.10 -3.79
N GLN A 177 9.87 17.99 -4.29
CA GLN A 177 10.62 16.73 -4.24
C GLN A 177 10.90 16.29 -2.80
N VAL A 178 11.04 14.97 -2.62
CA VAL A 178 11.19 14.33 -1.32
C VAL A 178 12.63 13.90 -1.05
N ILE A 179 13.14 14.29 0.11
CA ILE A 179 14.37 13.75 0.71
C ILE A 179 13.98 12.70 1.77
N ASP A 180 14.63 11.55 1.73
CA ASP A 180 14.48 10.48 2.71
C ASP A 180 15.74 10.43 3.58
N PHE A 181 15.59 10.84 4.84
CA PHE A 181 16.66 10.83 5.81
C PHE A 181 16.70 9.50 6.57
N ARG A 182 17.77 8.73 6.34
CA ARG A 182 17.97 7.41 6.95
C ARG A 182 19.13 7.42 7.93
N THR A 183 18.84 7.19 9.20
CA THR A 183 19.85 6.90 10.23
C THR A 183 19.97 5.40 10.43
N LYS A 184 21.14 4.93 10.91
CA LYS A 184 21.36 3.50 11.20
C LYS A 184 20.63 3.04 12.46
N GLU A 185 20.39 3.96 13.37
CA GLU A 185 19.79 3.70 14.68
C GLU A 185 18.73 4.77 14.95
N ASP A 186 17.72 4.42 15.75
CA ASP A 186 16.82 5.41 16.34
C ASP A 186 17.62 6.16 17.42
N ILE A 187 18.28 7.24 17.01
CA ILE A 187 19.19 8.03 17.87
C ILE A 187 18.42 8.62 19.06
N PHE A 188 17.10 8.79 18.93
CA PHE A 188 16.25 9.43 19.93
C PHE A 188 15.03 8.56 20.25
N ASN A 189 14.72 8.44 21.54
CA ASN A 189 13.47 7.84 22.01
C ASN A 189 12.30 8.58 21.33
N THR A 190 11.43 7.86 20.61
CA THR A 190 10.45 8.36 19.61
C THR A 190 9.31 9.23 20.15
N LYS A 191 9.49 9.84 21.32
CA LYS A 191 8.50 10.67 22.00
C LYS A 191 8.57 12.11 21.45
N GLY A 192 7.69 12.43 20.52
CA GLY A 192 7.46 13.80 20.08
C GLY A 192 6.67 13.89 18.78
N PRO A 193 6.21 15.11 18.43
CA PRO A 193 5.52 15.35 17.17
C PRO A 193 6.46 15.09 15.98
N TYR A 194 5.86 14.73 14.85
CA TYR A 194 6.59 14.61 13.59
C TYR A 194 7.10 16.00 13.17
N ASP A 195 8.41 16.11 12.99
CA ASP A 195 9.03 17.32 12.44
C ASP A 195 9.12 17.18 10.93
N TYR A 196 8.42 18.03 10.19
CA TYR A 196 8.49 18.06 8.73
C TYR A 196 9.30 19.24 8.20
N THR A 197 9.78 20.14 9.08
CA THR A 197 10.50 21.36 8.70
C THR A 197 12.02 21.24 8.81
N PHE A 198 12.52 20.11 9.29
CA PHE A 198 13.95 19.85 9.49
C PHE A 198 14.60 20.89 10.42
N THR A 199 13.86 21.30 11.45
CA THR A 199 14.36 22.22 12.49
C THR A 199 15.07 21.46 13.60
N THR A 200 14.62 20.23 13.85
CA THR A 200 15.22 19.29 14.80
C THR A 200 15.83 18.11 14.07
N LEU A 201 16.78 17.42 14.72
CA LEU A 201 17.36 16.22 14.15
C LEU A 201 16.26 15.16 13.94
N PRO A 202 16.24 14.47 12.79
CA PRO A 202 15.27 13.42 12.50
C PRO A 202 15.30 12.34 13.59
N ARG A 203 14.12 11.99 14.10
CA ARG A 203 13.97 11.11 15.27
C ARG A 203 13.64 9.66 14.90
N GLN A 204 13.21 9.45 13.66
CA GLN A 204 12.79 8.15 13.14
C GLN A 204 13.68 7.75 11.98
N GLN A 205 13.98 6.46 11.86
CA GLN A 205 14.57 5.92 10.65
C GLN A 205 13.66 6.19 9.43
N GLY A 206 14.24 6.74 8.37
CA GLY A 206 13.53 6.94 7.10
C GLY A 206 12.51 8.06 7.12
N GLN A 207 12.84 9.18 7.78
CA GLN A 207 11.96 10.35 7.86
C GLN A 207 11.98 11.13 6.54
N LEU A 208 10.78 11.47 6.04
CA LEU A 208 10.61 12.10 4.72
C LEU A 208 10.38 13.60 4.87
N TYR A 209 11.07 14.38 4.04
CA TYR A 209 10.97 15.84 3.99
C TYR A 209 10.72 16.30 2.56
N GLN A 210 9.86 17.29 2.34
CA GLN A 210 9.78 17.98 1.05
C GLN A 210 10.63 19.24 1.09
N LEU A 211 11.29 19.58 -0.03
CA LEU A 211 12.21 20.73 -0.08
C LEU A 211 11.55 22.05 0.32
N CYS A 212 10.28 22.25 -0.04
CA CYS A 212 9.50 23.44 0.28
C CYS A 212 9.23 23.61 1.78
N ASP A 213 9.25 22.53 2.54
CA ASP A 213 8.95 22.54 3.98
C ASP A 213 10.20 22.77 4.83
N ILE A 214 11.40 22.64 4.24
CA ILE A 214 12.66 22.78 4.97
C ILE A 214 12.84 24.24 5.40
N GLU A 215 12.93 24.48 6.71
CA GLU A 215 13.07 25.83 7.27
C GLU A 215 14.53 26.25 7.45
N SER A 216 15.48 25.32 7.44
CA SER A 216 16.91 25.56 7.64
C SER A 216 17.51 26.55 6.61
N ASP A 217 17.97 27.70 7.09
CA ASP A 217 18.57 28.75 6.26
C ASP A 217 19.76 28.24 5.44
N LYS A 218 20.60 27.39 6.04
CA LYS A 218 21.77 26.79 5.35
C LYS A 218 21.33 25.97 4.15
N ILE A 219 20.28 25.17 4.29
CA ILE A 219 19.77 24.33 3.20
C ILE A 219 19.11 25.21 2.13
N LYS A 220 18.31 26.20 2.54
CA LYS A 220 17.70 27.16 1.60
C LYS A 220 18.76 27.88 0.75
N GLN A 221 19.85 28.34 1.37
CA GLN A 221 20.96 28.97 0.64
C GLN A 221 21.62 28.02 -0.36
N ILE A 222 21.82 26.75 0.01
CA ILE A 222 22.35 25.73 -0.92
C ILE A 222 21.39 25.54 -2.11
N LEU A 223 20.08 25.42 -1.85
CA LEU A 223 19.07 25.25 -2.89
C LEU A 223 19.00 26.47 -3.84
N LEU A 224 19.16 27.69 -3.32
CA LEU A 224 19.19 28.92 -4.12
C LEU A 224 20.47 29.05 -4.96
N ASN A 225 21.61 28.62 -4.43
CA ASN A 225 22.91 28.73 -5.10
C ASN A 225 23.18 27.59 -6.11
N THR A 226 22.23 26.69 -6.31
CA THR A 226 22.39 25.56 -7.23
C THR A 226 22.17 26.04 -8.66
N GLU A 227 23.27 26.35 -9.37
CA GLU A 227 23.25 26.92 -10.73
C GLU A 227 22.87 25.91 -11.85
N SER A 228 22.74 24.62 -11.56
CA SER A 228 22.40 23.61 -12.56
C SER A 228 21.18 22.78 -12.15
N ILE A 229 19.99 23.29 -12.42
CA ILE A 229 18.82 22.43 -12.59
C ILE A 229 19.10 21.62 -13.88
N GLY A 230 19.22 20.30 -13.74
CA GLY A 230 19.43 19.43 -14.89
C GLY A 230 18.33 19.63 -15.95
N PRO A 231 18.64 19.45 -17.24
CA PRO A 231 17.68 19.73 -18.32
C PRO A 231 16.45 18.81 -18.25
N ASP A 232 16.60 17.60 -17.68
CA ASP A 232 15.57 16.58 -17.63
C ASP A 232 15.23 16.17 -16.19
N CYS A 233 13.95 15.91 -15.95
CA CYS A 233 13.48 15.32 -14.71
C CYS A 233 13.77 13.82 -14.69
N THR A 234 14.77 13.39 -13.90
CA THR A 234 15.22 11.99 -13.81
C THR A 234 14.71 11.28 -12.55
N VAL A 235 14.67 9.94 -12.57
CA VAL A 235 14.24 9.10 -11.42
C VAL A 235 15.17 9.30 -10.21
N ARG A 236 16.46 9.46 -10.47
CA ARG A 236 17.49 9.71 -9.45
C ARG A 236 18.48 10.70 -10.01
N TYR A 237 18.86 11.66 -9.18
CA TYR A 237 20.01 12.51 -9.45
C TYR A 237 21.25 11.62 -9.55
N LYS A 238 21.99 11.74 -10.66
CA LYS A 238 23.22 10.96 -10.92
C LYS A 238 24.44 11.69 -10.37
#